data_AF-A0A3D3S6W3-F1
#
_entry.id   AF-A0A3D3S6W3-F1
#
_cell.length_a   1.000
_cell.length_b   1.000
_cell.length_c   1.000
_cell.angle_alpha   90.00
_cell.angle_beta   90.00
_cell.angle_gamma   90.00
#
_symmetry.space_group_name_H-M   'P 1'
#
loop_
_entity.id
_entity.type
_entity.pdbx_description
1 polymer ?
#
loop_
_entity_poly.entity_id
_entity_poly.type
_entity_poly.pdbx_seq_one_letter_code
_entity_poly.pdbx_strand_id
1 'polypeptide(L)'
;MQGVDRTRRVAQAIAAELPAALRQVKDPRVTGLITVHQVTVSKDLGIARVRFGVLGGADAAEAGVGLRNAAGFLRRCLAAALHLRRMPELRFEYDEPSNVDALLRQIAAQDEGSH
;
A
#
# COMPACT_ATOMS: atom_id res chain seq x y z
N MET A 1 -9.17 -13.02 22.69
CA MET A 1 -8.30 -12.15 21.86
C MET A 1 -9.12 -11.47 20.76
N GLN A 2 -10.12 -10.64 21.10
CA GLN A 2 -11.03 -10.02 20.13
C GLN A 2 -10.63 -8.56 19.90
N GLY A 3 -10.19 -8.24 18.68
CA GLY A 3 -9.72 -6.90 18.33
C GLY A 3 -9.08 -6.82 16.94
N VAL A 4 -8.70 -7.97 16.36
CA VAL A 4 -8.10 -8.05 15.02
C VAL A 4 -9.16 -8.03 13.90
N ASP A 5 -10.40 -8.43 14.19
CA ASP A 5 -11.45 -8.60 13.17
C ASP A 5 -11.95 -7.30 12.55
N ARG A 6 -12.13 -6.23 13.34
CA ARG A 6 -12.63 -4.94 12.79
C ARG A 6 -11.58 -4.28 11.90
N THR A 7 -10.35 -4.20 12.36
CA THR A 7 -9.22 -3.63 11.63
C THR A 7 -8.97 -4.38 10.34
N ARG A 8 -9.03 -5.72 10.37
CA ARG A 8 -8.87 -6.56 9.19
C ARG A 8 -10.01 -6.38 8.18
N ARG A 9 -11.26 -6.29 8.64
CA ARG A 9 -12.42 -6.02 7.75
C ARG A 9 -12.28 -4.67 7.07
N VAL A 10 -11.91 -3.63 7.82
CA VAL A 10 -11.68 -2.29 7.25
C VAL A 10 -10.51 -2.32 6.26
N ALA A 11 -9.41 -2.97 6.60
CA ALA A 11 -8.26 -3.11 5.71
C ALA A 11 -8.63 -3.81 4.40
N GLN A 12 -9.40 -4.91 4.45
CA GLN A 12 -9.87 -5.61 3.26
C GLN A 12 -10.82 -4.76 2.42
N ALA A 13 -11.74 -4.04 3.06
CA ALA A 13 -12.67 -3.17 2.34
C ALA A 13 -11.93 -2.03 1.61
N ILE A 14 -10.93 -1.43 2.28
CA ILE A 14 -10.04 -0.45 1.65
C ILE A 14 -9.25 -1.11 0.51
N ALA A 15 -8.67 -2.28 0.72
CA ALA A 15 -7.88 -2.96 -0.32
C ALA A 15 -8.70 -3.33 -1.57
N ALA A 16 -9.99 -3.64 -1.40
CA ALA A 16 -10.89 -3.94 -2.51
C ALA A 16 -11.30 -2.68 -3.31
N GLU A 17 -11.55 -1.56 -2.62
CA GLU A 17 -12.03 -0.32 -3.25
C GLU A 17 -10.90 0.60 -3.73
N LEU A 18 -9.72 0.54 -3.11
CA LEU A 18 -8.59 1.40 -3.44
C LEU A 18 -8.15 1.29 -4.91
N PRO A 19 -8.06 0.11 -5.54
CA PRO A 19 -7.73 -0.01 -6.96
C PRO A 19 -8.75 0.67 -7.88
N ALA A 20 -10.04 0.60 -7.53
CA ALA A 20 -11.09 1.27 -8.28
C ALA A 20 -10.99 2.80 -8.14
N ALA A 21 -10.70 3.29 -6.94
CA ALA A 21 -10.46 4.71 -6.68
C ALA A 21 -9.19 5.22 -7.40
N LEU A 22 -8.12 4.41 -7.43
CA LEU A 22 -6.88 4.72 -8.15
C LEU A 22 -7.10 4.84 -9.67
N ARG A 23 -7.94 3.98 -10.27
CA ARG A 23 -8.29 4.08 -11.70
C ARG A 23 -9.02 5.37 -12.07
N GLN A 24 -9.70 6.01 -11.11
CA GLN A 24 -10.37 7.29 -11.32
C GLN A 24 -9.40 8.49 -11.28
N VAL A 25 -8.20 8.30 -10.73
CA VAL A 25 -7.16 9.33 -10.69
C VAL A 25 -6.56 9.46 -12.09
N LYS A 26 -7.02 10.47 -12.84
CA LYS A 26 -6.49 10.85 -14.15
C LYS A 26 -5.25 11.74 -14.03
N ASP A 27 -4.27 11.31 -13.24
CA ASP A 27 -3.04 12.10 -13.09
C ASP A 27 -1.95 11.56 -14.02
N PRO A 28 -1.36 12.38 -14.91
CA PRO A 28 -0.32 11.95 -15.83
C PRO A 28 0.94 11.44 -15.13
N ARG A 29 1.15 11.74 -13.83
CA ARG A 29 2.25 11.21 -13.01
C ARG A 29 1.98 9.80 -12.44
N VAL A 30 0.74 9.34 -12.58
CA VAL A 30 0.25 8.01 -12.18
C VAL A 30 0.01 7.15 -13.45
N THR A 31 0.65 7.51 -14.58
CA THR A 31 0.59 6.73 -15.84
C THR A 31 1.38 5.42 -15.78
N GLY A 32 2.14 5.18 -14.70
CA GLY A 32 2.71 3.87 -14.40
C GLY A 32 1.65 2.92 -13.84
N LEU A 33 1.80 1.63 -14.09
CA LEU A 33 0.86 0.61 -13.63
C LEU A 33 1.02 0.47 -12.09
N ILE A 34 0.28 1.26 -11.32
CA ILE A 34 0.34 1.24 -9.85
C ILE A 34 -0.39 0.00 -9.35
N THR A 35 0.35 -0.86 -8.65
CA THR A 35 -0.17 -2.10 -8.07
C THR A 35 -0.19 -1.98 -6.56
N VAL A 36 -1.32 -2.31 -5.93
CA VAL A 36 -1.42 -2.35 -4.46
C VAL A 36 -1.08 -3.76 -4.00
N HIS A 37 -0.06 -3.91 -3.14
CA HIS A 37 0.37 -5.22 -2.63
C HIS A 37 -0.33 -5.56 -1.32
N GLN A 38 -0.37 -4.61 -0.38
CA GLN A 38 -0.90 -4.85 0.95
C GLN A 38 -1.47 -3.58 1.57
N VAL A 39 -2.55 -3.73 2.33
CA VAL A 39 -3.12 -2.66 3.14
C VAL A 39 -3.16 -3.10 4.60
N THR A 40 -2.56 -2.29 5.48
CA THR A 40 -2.51 -2.52 6.92
C THR A 40 -3.11 -1.32 7.63
N VAL A 41 -4.06 -1.56 8.53
CA VAL A 41 -4.70 -0.50 9.31
C VAL A 41 -4.22 -0.59 10.77
N SER A 42 -3.86 0.54 11.35
CA SER A 42 -3.44 0.62 12.77
C SER A 42 -4.58 0.22 13.70
N LYS A 43 -4.24 -0.28 14.89
CA LYS A 43 -5.22 -0.71 15.92
C LYS A 43 -6.21 0.39 16.30
N ASP A 44 -5.78 1.66 16.26
CA ASP A 44 -6.62 2.83 16.54
C ASP A 44 -7.54 3.25 15.38
N LEU A 45 -7.52 2.53 14.25
CA LEU A 45 -8.29 2.84 13.02
C LEU A 45 -8.05 4.27 12.49
N GLY A 46 -6.97 4.92 12.92
CA GLY A 46 -6.62 6.29 12.53
C GLY A 46 -5.73 6.38 11.31
N ILE A 47 -4.92 5.35 11.06
CA ILE A 47 -3.93 5.32 9.97
C ILE A 47 -4.08 4.02 9.19
N ALA A 48 -4.16 4.13 7.86
CA ALA A 48 -4.15 3.02 6.92
C ALA A 48 -2.88 3.12 6.05
N ARG A 49 -1.95 2.20 6.26
CA ARG A 49 -0.72 2.07 5.48
C ARG A 49 -1.01 1.21 4.26
N VAL A 50 -0.79 1.77 3.08
CA VAL A 50 -0.97 1.12 1.80
C VAL A 50 0.40 0.95 1.16
N ARG A 51 0.77 -0.31 0.96
CA ARG A 51 1.96 -0.68 0.19
C ARG A 51 1.60 -0.79 -1.28
N PHE A 52 2.28 0.00 -2.09
CA PHE A 52 2.11 0.00 -3.54
C PHE A 52 3.45 -0.15 -4.25
N GLY A 53 3.41 -0.74 -5.43
CA GLY A 53 4.51 -0.83 -6.37
C GLY A 53 4.16 -0.06 -7.64
N VAL A 54 5.17 0.40 -8.36
CA VAL A 54 5.01 1.11 -9.63
C VAL A 54 5.68 0.27 -10.71
N LEU A 55 4.91 -0.16 -11.71
CA LEU A 55 5.44 -0.88 -12.87
C LEU A 55 5.59 0.08 -14.05
N GLY A 56 6.72 -0.02 -14.78
CA GLY A 56 6.94 0.74 -16.02
C GLY A 56 7.99 1.85 -15.96
N GLY A 57 8.90 1.83 -14.98
CA GLY A 57 10.05 2.76 -14.93
C GLY A 57 9.72 4.19 -14.51
N ALA A 58 8.50 4.46 -14.04
CA ALA A 58 8.15 5.72 -13.43
C ALA A 58 8.76 5.83 -12.01
N ASP A 59 9.27 7.01 -11.66
CA ASP A 59 9.82 7.29 -10.35
C ASP A 59 8.77 7.07 -9.25
N ALA A 60 9.00 6.06 -8.41
CA ALA A 60 8.12 5.74 -7.29
C ALA A 60 7.95 6.93 -6.32
N ALA A 61 8.98 7.76 -6.19
CA ALA A 61 8.94 8.99 -5.42
C ALA A 61 7.94 9.99 -6.01
N GLU A 62 7.94 10.21 -7.32
CA GLU A 62 7.01 11.11 -8.01
C GLU A 62 5.57 10.55 -8.00
N ALA A 63 5.40 9.25 -8.24
CA ALA A 63 4.12 8.58 -8.13
C ALA A 63 3.55 8.71 -6.70
N GLY A 64 4.40 8.57 -5.68
CA GLY A 64 4.04 8.78 -4.28
C GLY A 64 3.62 10.22 -3.98
N VAL A 65 4.27 11.23 -4.58
CA VAL A 65 3.83 12.63 -4.48
C VAL A 65 2.47 12.83 -5.14
N GLY A 66 2.26 12.29 -6.33
CA GLY A 66 0.97 12.33 -7.04
C GLY A 66 -0.15 11.69 -6.22
N LEU A 67 0.10 10.48 -5.68
CA LEU A 67 -0.82 9.77 -4.80
C LEU A 67 -1.12 10.55 -3.52
N ARG A 68 -0.13 11.21 -2.91
CA ARG A 68 -0.35 12.07 -1.73
C ARG A 68 -1.22 13.28 -2.03
N ASN A 69 -1.05 13.91 -3.20
CA ASN A 69 -1.94 14.98 -3.64
C ASN A 69 -3.36 14.46 -3.91
N ALA A 70 -3.47 13.30 -4.53
CA ALA A 70 -4.75 12.61 -4.77
C ALA A 70 -5.34 11.99 -3.50
N ALA A 71 -4.59 11.87 -2.40
CA ALA A 71 -5.02 11.18 -1.18
C ALA A 71 -6.27 11.82 -0.57
N GLY A 72 -6.42 13.15 -0.66
CA GLY A 72 -7.61 13.85 -0.21
C GLY A 72 -8.86 13.46 -1.01
N PHE A 73 -8.72 13.31 -2.33
CA PHE A 73 -9.80 12.86 -3.21
C PHE A 73 -10.13 11.38 -2.96
N LEU A 74 -9.11 10.52 -2.91
CA LEU A 74 -9.25 9.09 -2.60
C LEU A 74 -9.93 8.88 -1.25
N ARG A 75 -9.56 9.66 -0.23
CA ARG A 75 -10.20 9.62 1.09
C ARG A 75 -11.68 9.95 1.02
N ARG A 76 -12.09 10.96 0.25
CA ARG A 76 -13.52 11.30 0.07
C ARG A 76 -14.27 10.19 -0.68
N CYS A 77 -13.68 9.68 -1.76
CA CYS A 77 -14.27 8.61 -2.56
C CYS A 77 -14.49 7.34 -1.72
N LEU A 78 -13.46 6.91 -0.99
CA LEU A 78 -13.53 5.74 -0.11
C LEU A 78 -14.44 5.95 1.09
N ALA A 79 -14.46 7.15 1.69
CA ALA A 79 -15.39 7.46 2.77
C ALA A 79 -16.86 7.35 2.32
N ALA A 80 -17.15 7.79 1.09
CA ALA A 80 -18.48 7.64 0.49
C ALA A 80 -18.81 6.18 0.16
N ALA A 81 -17.88 5.44 -0.45
CA ALA A 81 -18.07 4.04 -0.83
C ALA A 81 -18.28 3.13 0.39
N LEU A 82 -17.46 3.31 1.43
CA LEU A 82 -17.45 2.47 2.62
C LEU A 82 -18.43 2.95 3.72
N HIS A 83 -19.09 4.10 3.53
CA HIS A 83 -19.95 4.75 4.51
C HIS A 83 -19.32 4.85 5.92
N LEU A 84 -18.01 5.10 5.97
CA LEU A 84 -17.26 5.15 7.23
C LEU A 84 -17.43 6.52 7.90
N ARG A 85 -17.83 6.52 9.18
CA ARG A 85 -17.94 7.76 9.98
C ARG A 85 -16.60 8.45 10.20
N ARG A 86 -15.52 7.67 10.30
CA ARG A 86 -14.15 8.18 10.44
C ARG A 86 -13.25 7.42 9.47
N MET A 87 -12.86 8.09 8.39
CA MET A 87 -11.94 7.53 7.42
C MET A 87 -10.50 7.68 7.94
N PRO A 88 -9.71 6.59 8.04
CA PRO A 88 -8.30 6.68 8.42
C PRO A 88 -7.50 7.51 7.40
N GLU A 89 -6.37 8.06 7.87
CA GLU A 89 -5.39 8.70 6.99
C GLU A 89 -4.70 7.63 6.13
N LEU A 90 -4.80 7.79 4.81
CA LEU A 90 -4.16 6.91 3.84
C LEU A 90 -2.70 7.33 3.70
N ARG A 91 -1.80 6.49 4.20
CA ARG A 91 -0.36 6.64 3.99
C ARG A 91 0.09 5.66 2.92
N PHE A 92 0.53 6.20 1.81
CA PHE A 92 1.11 5.44 0.71
C PHE A 92 2.60 5.26 0.99
N GLU A 93 3.02 4.03 1.19
CA GLU A 93 4.41 3.63 1.30
C GLU A 93 4.77 2.82 0.05
N TYR A 94 5.81 3.25 -0.65
CA TYR A 94 6.36 2.46 -1.75
C TYR A 94 7.09 1.27 -1.15
N ASP A 95 6.66 0.06 -1.52
CA ASP A 95 7.42 -1.14 -1.22
C ASP A 95 8.48 -1.25 -2.32
N GLU A 96 9.65 -0.65 -2.06
CA GLU A 96 10.82 -1.01 -2.85
C GLU A 96 11.01 -2.52 -2.65
N PRO A 97 11.15 -3.33 -3.72
CA PRO A 97 11.47 -4.73 -3.58
C PRO A 97 12.79 -4.81 -2.85
N SER A 98 12.67 -4.95 -1.54
CA SER A 98 13.78 -4.92 -0.63
C SER A 98 14.65 -6.08 -1.06
N ASN A 99 15.93 -5.78 -1.19
CA ASN A 99 17.05 -6.63 -1.56
C ASN A 99 17.26 -7.79 -0.55
N VAL A 100 16.18 -8.43 -0.08
CA VAL A 100 16.19 -9.55 0.87
C VAL A 100 16.70 -10.82 0.17
N ASP A 101 16.63 -10.89 -1.18
CA ASP A 101 17.32 -11.93 -1.95
C ASP A 101 18.85 -11.88 -1.77
N ALA A 102 19.42 -10.67 -1.62
CA ALA A 102 20.87 -10.53 -1.43
C ALA A 102 21.33 -11.02 -0.06
N LEU A 103 20.50 -10.89 0.98
CA LEU A 103 20.86 -11.36 2.32
C LEU A 103 20.67 -12.88 2.47
N LEU A 104 19.66 -13.46 1.80
CA LEU A 104 19.40 -14.90 1.87
C LEU A 104 20.45 -15.73 1.11
N ARG A 105 21.01 -15.20 0.00
CA ARG A 105 22.12 -15.87 -0.71
C ARG A 105 23.39 -16.01 0.13
N GLN A 106 23.63 -15.11 1.09
CA GLN A 106 24.85 -15.15 1.89
C GLN A 106 24.80 -16.19 3.01
N ILE A 107 23.60 -16.63 3.44
CA ILE A 107 23.43 -17.63 4.51
C ILE A 107 23.48 -19.05 3.93
N ALA A 108 22.94 -19.27 2.73
CA ALA A 108 23.00 -20.56 2.04
C ALA A 108 24.43 -20.95 1.59
N ALA A 109 25.35 -19.99 1.50
CA ALA A 109 26.75 -20.22 1.15
C ALA A 109 27.65 -20.60 2.35
N GLN A 110 27.09 -20.72 3.56
CA GLN A 110 27.85 -21.04 4.78
C GLN A 110 27.73 -22.51 5.22
N ASP A 111 26.88 -23.33 4.58
CA ASP A 111 26.65 -24.73 4.98
C ASP A 111 27.48 -25.76 4.19
N GLU A 112 28.18 -25.34 3.12
CA GLU A 112 29.10 -26.20 2.35
C GLU A 112 30.53 -26.14 2.95
N GLY A 113 30.64 -26.39 4.25
CA GLY A 113 31.89 -26.25 4.99
C GLY A 113 31.97 -27.11 6.24
N SER A 114 31.39 -28.32 6.20
CA SER A 114 31.78 -29.38 7.14
C SER A 114 33.01 -30.10 6.57
N HIS A 115 34.20 -29.69 7.04
CA HIS A 115 35.30 -30.61 7.30
C HIS A 115 36.21 -30.06 8.39
#